data_AF-G2E8D2-F1
#
_entry.id   AF-G2E8D2-F1
#
_cell.length_a   1.000
_cell.length_b   1.000
_cell.length_c   1.000
_cell.angle_alpha   90.00
_cell.angle_beta   90.00
_cell.angle_gamma   90.00
#
_symmetry.space_group_name_H-M   'P 1'
#
loop_
_entity.id
_entity.type
_entity.pdbx_description
1 polymer ?
#
loop_
_entity_poly.entity_id
_entity_poly.type
_entity_poly.pdbx_seq_one_letter_code
_entity_poly.pdbx_strand_id
1 'polypeptide(L)'
;MTSMSPCLHKKRWKVKKHHKSLKSNAALAKSPTRTLRTQSNHVFLSICAAFKLECLKRVHKLNHFALRAKLYVEALQQPSANSGA
;
A
#
# COMPACT_ATOMS: atom_id res chain seq x y z
N MET A 1 35.55 2.70 0.53
CA MET A 1 34.17 2.35 0.92
C MET A 1 33.62 3.46 1.80
N THR A 2 32.71 4.29 1.29
CA THR A 2 32.20 5.45 2.03
C THR A 2 31.33 4.97 3.21
N SER A 3 31.80 5.22 4.43
CA SER A 3 31.02 5.08 5.65
C SER A 3 29.80 6.00 5.56
N MET A 4 28.62 5.42 5.32
CA MET A 4 27.37 6.17 5.25
C MET A 4 26.93 6.52 6.68
N SER A 5 26.86 7.81 7.02
CA SER A 5 26.51 8.27 8.38
C SER A 5 25.20 7.65 8.89
N PRO A 6 25.11 7.23 10.17
CA PRO A 6 23.93 6.52 10.72
C PRO A 6 22.58 7.24 10.53
N CYS A 7 22.61 8.58 10.51
CA CYS A 7 21.45 9.43 10.24
C CYS A 7 20.92 9.28 8.80
N LEU A 8 21.81 9.20 7.81
CA LEU A 8 21.47 8.95 6.40
C LEU A 8 20.90 7.54 6.22
N HIS A 9 21.45 6.56 6.94
CA HIS A 9 20.96 5.18 6.93
C HIS A 9 19.50 5.09 7.42
N LYS A 10 19.17 5.73 8.56
CA LYS A 10 17.79 5.77 9.08
C LYS A 10 16.82 6.43 8.09
N LYS A 11 17.22 7.53 7.44
CA LYS A 11 16.39 8.23 6.44
C LYS A 11 16.13 7.34 5.22
N ARG A 12 17.17 6.71 4.66
CA ARG A 12 17.07 5.77 3.52
C ARG A 12 16.20 4.56 3.85
N TRP A 13 16.32 4.02 5.07
CA TRP A 13 15.52 2.88 5.51
C TRP A 13 14.02 3.17 5.57
N LYS A 14 13.63 4.37 6.00
CA LYS A 14 12.22 4.81 5.97
C LYS A 14 11.66 4.81 4.55
N VAL A 15 12.42 5.31 3.57
CA VAL A 15 12.02 5.31 2.15
C VAL A 15 11.91 3.88 1.59
N LYS A 16 12.85 2.99 1.94
CA LYS A 16 12.81 1.59 1.51
C LYS A 16 11.58 0.86 2.07
N LYS A 17 11.23 1.11 3.33
CA LYS A 17 10.00 0.58 3.96
C LYS A 17 8.74 1.09 3.25
N HIS A 18 8.67 2.37 2.93
CA HIS A 18 7.55 2.95 2.19
C HIS A 18 7.39 2.31 0.80
N HIS A 19 8.47 2.20 0.02
CA HIS A 19 8.45 1.51 -1.28
C HIS A 19 8.03 0.04 -1.18
N LYS A 20 8.49 -0.69 -0.16
CA LYS A 20 8.07 -2.09 0.07
C LYS A 20 6.57 -2.18 0.32
N SER A 21 6.03 -1.25 1.12
CA SER A 21 4.60 -1.17 1.38
C SER A 21 3.80 -0.84 0.13
N LEU A 22 4.25 0.17 -0.63
CA LEU A 22 3.58 0.60 -1.87
C LEU A 22 3.51 -0.55 -2.90
N LYS A 23 4.62 -1.26 -3.11
CA LYS A 23 4.68 -2.39 -4.06
C LYS A 23 3.82 -3.57 -3.63
N SER A 24 3.93 -3.98 -2.35
CA SER A 24 3.27 -5.20 -1.87
C SER A 24 1.83 -4.95 -1.43
N ASN A 25 1.58 -3.94 -0.59
CA ASN A 25 0.28 -3.69 0.04
C ASN A 25 -0.70 -2.90 -0.82
N ALA A 26 -0.20 -1.98 -1.65
CA ALA A 26 -1.03 -1.21 -2.57
C ALA A 26 -1.01 -1.76 -4.02
N ALA A 27 -0.48 -2.98 -4.21
CA ALA A 27 -0.43 -3.69 -5.50
C ALA A 27 0.24 -2.95 -6.67
N LEU A 28 1.02 -1.88 -6.41
CA LEU A 28 1.68 -1.10 -7.48
C LEU A 28 2.51 -1.96 -8.44
N ALA A 29 3.14 -3.03 -7.93
CA ALA A 29 3.98 -3.93 -8.73
C ALA A 29 3.19 -4.94 -9.59
N LYS A 30 1.89 -5.12 -9.33
CA LYS A 30 1.03 -6.11 -10.01
C LYS A 30 -0.15 -5.41 -10.69
N SER A 31 0.16 -4.48 -11.60
CA SER A 31 -0.85 -3.74 -12.36
C SER A 31 -1.41 -4.59 -13.51
N PRO A 32 -2.72 -4.87 -13.59
CA PRO A 32 -3.34 -5.57 -14.72
C PRO A 32 -3.74 -4.64 -15.88
N THR A 33 -3.29 -3.38 -15.86
CA THR A 33 -3.80 -2.32 -16.75
C THR A 33 -3.11 -2.28 -18.12
N ARG A 34 -3.88 -2.08 -19.20
CA ARG A 34 -3.40 -2.20 -20.59
C ARG A 34 -3.30 -0.87 -21.35
N THR A 35 -3.94 0.19 -20.87
CA THR A 35 -3.95 1.51 -21.54
C THR A 35 -3.22 2.56 -20.70
N LEU A 36 -2.66 3.58 -21.34
CA LEU A 36 -1.94 4.66 -20.63
C LEU A 36 -2.80 5.32 -19.53
N ARG A 37 -4.08 5.57 -19.81
CA ARG A 37 -5.02 6.13 -18.82
C ARG A 37 -5.20 5.21 -17.61
N THR A 38 -5.38 3.91 -17.83
CA THR A 38 -5.59 2.95 -16.74
C THR A 38 -4.32 2.71 -15.93
N GLN A 39 -3.14 2.73 -16.58
CA GLN A 39 -1.84 2.66 -15.91
C GLN A 39 -1.58 3.87 -15.01
N SER A 40 -1.80 5.09 -15.53
CA SER A 40 -1.66 6.32 -14.75
C SER A 40 -2.61 6.36 -13.55
N ASN A 41 -3.88 5.96 -13.77
CA ASN A 41 -4.86 5.86 -12.69
C ASN A 41 -4.45 4.83 -11.64
N HIS A 42 -3.91 3.68 -12.05
CA HIS A 42 -3.45 2.64 -11.13
C HIS A 42 -2.29 3.13 -10.25
N VAL A 43 -1.33 3.86 -10.82
CA VAL A 43 -0.23 4.47 -10.06
C VAL A 43 -0.77 5.46 -9.03
N PHE A 44 -1.65 6.36 -9.46
CA PHE A 44 -2.27 7.34 -8.57
C PHE A 44 -3.04 6.69 -7.42
N LEU A 45 -3.91 5.73 -7.73
CA LEU A 45 -4.69 4.98 -6.73
C LEU A 45 -3.81 4.19 -5.77
N SER A 46 -2.72 3.59 -6.25
CA SER A 46 -1.75 2.89 -5.40
C SER A 46 -1.11 3.82 -4.38
N ILE A 47 -0.77 5.05 -4.76
CA ILE A 47 -0.22 6.08 -3.86
C ILE A 47 -1.27 6.49 -2.82
N CYS A 48 -2.50 6.77 -3.25
CA CYS A 48 -3.61 7.10 -2.34
C CYS A 48 -3.89 5.97 -1.34
N ALA A 49 -3.87 4.71 -1.79
CA ALA A 49 -4.06 3.55 -0.92
C ALA A 49 -2.94 3.42 0.13
N ALA A 50 -1.68 3.63 -0.26
CA ALA A 50 -0.56 3.63 0.67
C ALA A 50 -0.66 4.75 1.72
N PHE A 51 -1.13 5.94 1.31
CA PHE A 51 -1.38 7.04 2.25
C PHE A 51 -2.46 6.68 3.27
N LYS A 52 -3.61 6.16 2.81
CA LYS A 52 -4.69 5.69 3.70
C LYS A 52 -4.22 4.60 4.66
N LEU A 53 -3.36 3.70 4.21
CA LEU A 53 -2.79 2.64 5.04
C LEU A 53 -1.90 3.18 6.17
N GLU A 54 -1.13 4.25 5.92
CA GLU A 54 -0.33 4.94 6.96
C GLU A 54 -1.23 5.70 7.94
N CYS A 55 -2.31 6.33 7.47
CA CYS A 55 -3.31 6.96 8.35
C CYS A 55 -3.93 5.92 9.29
N LEU A 56 -4.42 4.81 8.76
CA LEU A 56 -5.05 3.73 9.52
C LEU A 56 -4.06 3.06 10.50
N LYS A 57 -2.79 2.91 10.11
CA LYS A 57 -1.74 2.43 11.03
C LYS A 57 -1.55 3.36 12.22
N ARG A 58 -1.63 4.69 12.02
CA ARG A 58 -1.54 5.66 13.12
C ARG A 58 -2.72 5.51 14.08
N VAL A 59 -3.93 5.30 13.55
CA VAL A 59 -5.16 5.14 14.34
C VAL A 59 -5.18 3.82 15.10
N HIS A 60 -4.92 2.71 14.40
CA HIS A 60 -5.07 1.36 14.97
C HIS A 60 -3.80 0.79 15.59
N LYS A 61 -2.64 1.47 15.45
CA LYS A 61 -1.32 0.99 15.90
C LYS A 61 -0.93 -0.39 15.34
N LEU A 62 -1.54 -0.79 14.21
CA LEU A 62 -1.27 -2.06 13.52
C LEU A 62 -0.26 -1.88 12.39
N ASN A 63 0.53 -2.92 12.10
CA ASN A 63 1.42 -2.92 10.94
C ASN A 63 0.62 -3.05 9.63
N HIS A 64 1.18 -2.59 8.51
CA HIS A 64 0.53 -2.58 7.20
C HIS A 64 0.00 -3.94 6.74
N PHE A 65 0.70 -5.03 7.08
CA PHE A 65 0.29 -6.39 6.74
C PHE A 65 -0.96 -6.82 7.51
N ALA A 66 -0.99 -6.58 8.83
CA ALA A 66 -2.13 -6.90 9.67
C ALA A 66 -3.36 -6.08 9.26
N LEU A 67 -3.15 -4.80 8.93
CA LEU A 67 -4.22 -3.93 8.46
C LEU A 67 -4.77 -4.37 7.11
N ARG A 68 -3.90 -4.73 6.16
CA ARG A 68 -4.32 -5.29 4.86
C ARG A 68 -5.08 -6.61 5.04
N ALA A 69 -4.58 -7.51 5.88
CA ALA A 69 -5.23 -8.79 6.15
C ALA A 69 -6.62 -8.58 6.76
N LYS A 70 -6.74 -7.66 7.72
CA LYS A 70 -8.04 -7.29 8.30
C LYS A 70 -8.99 -6.76 7.23
N LEU A 71 -8.58 -5.78 6.43
CA LEU A 71 -9.39 -5.24 5.34
C LEU A 71 -9.81 -6.31 4.32
N TYR A 72 -8.93 -7.27 4.05
CA TYR A 72 -9.22 -8.37 3.14
C TYR A 72 -10.26 -9.34 3.72
N VAL A 73 -10.13 -9.72 5.00
CA VAL A 73 -11.10 -10.57 5.69
C VAL A 73 -12.46 -9.89 5.78
N GLU A 74 -12.50 -8.60 6.14
CA GLU A 74 -13.74 -7.82 6.17
C GLU A 74 -14.40 -7.75 4.78
N ALA A 75 -13.61 -7.53 3.73
CA ALA A 75 -14.12 -7.51 2.34
C ALA A 75 -14.64 -8.87 1.86
N LEU A 76 -14.10 -9.98 2.37
CA LEU A 76 -14.61 -11.33 2.10
C LEU A 76 -15.85 -11.67 2.93
N GLN A 77 -15.95 -11.11 4.14
CA GLN A 77 -17.10 -11.30 5.04
C GLN A 77 -18.28 -10.42 4.66
N GLN A 78 -18.06 -9.31 3.96
CA GLN A 78 -19.11 -8.57 3.28
C GLN A 78 -19.57 -9.42 2.08
N PRO A 79 -20.78 -10.04 2.13
CA PRO A 79 -21.33 -10.67 0.94
C PRO A 79 -21.48 -9.57 -0.10
N SER A 80 -21.20 -9.88 -1.37
CA SER A 80 -21.45 -8.96 -2.47
C SER A 80 -22.93 -8.53 -2.46
N ALA A 81 -23.23 -7.40 -1.81
CA ALA A 81 -24.49 -6.69 -1.94
C ALA A 81 -24.50 -5.98 -3.31
N ASN A 82 -24.33 -6.75 -4.39
CA ASN A 82 -24.84 -6.44 -5.71
C ASN A 82 -24.77 -7.70 -6.61
N SER A 83 -25.68 -8.64 -6.38
CA SER A 83 -26.14 -9.59 -7.40
C SER A 83 -27.66 -9.45 -7.48
N GLY A 84 -28.10 -8.36 -8.08
CA GLY A 84 -29.51 -8.00 -8.14
C GLY A 84 -29.75 -6.55 -8.53
N ALA A 85 -29.38 -6.19 -9.76
CA ALA A 85 -29.99 -5.11 -10.55
C ALA A 85 -29.53 -5.26 -12.01
#